data_AF-N8U6F6-F1
#
_entry.id   AF-N8U6F6-F1
#
_cell.length_a   1.000
_cell.length_b   1.000
_cell.length_c   1.000
_cell.angle_alpha   90.00
_cell.angle_beta   90.00
_cell.angle_gamma   90.00
#
_symmetry.space_group_name_H-M   'P 1'
#
loop_
_entity.id
_entity.type
_entity.pdbx_description
1 polymer ?
#
loop_
_entity_poly.entity_id
_entity_poly.type
_entity_poly.pdbx_seq_one_letter_code
_entity_poly.pdbx_strand_id
1 'polypeptide(L)'
;MRWSEDQLQAHLKAHRNRANLSKERLKTENDARVQQAKKNCLERKLERNEDPKENFILSCEVATYPPSVNHYWVKSGKRFVLSDKAKAFHMIIKALIPPLQTEARLKLEVTFHFPNYQTRDIDNYLKATIDSLVKCGLCIDDEQFDELVVKRGEVVKGGLIKLKVMELG
;
A
#
# COMPACT_ATOMS: atom_id res chain seq x y z
N MET A 1 -22.56 13.29 -52.42
CA MET A 1 -21.78 14.54 -52.31
C MET A 1 -20.47 14.23 -51.62
N ARG A 2 -19.34 14.50 -52.28
CA ARG A 2 -17.99 14.36 -51.70
C ARG A 2 -17.67 15.69 -51.01
N TRP A 3 -17.39 15.68 -49.70
CA TRP A 3 -16.96 16.90 -48.99
C TRP A 3 -15.68 17.45 -49.61
N SER A 4 -15.55 18.77 -49.67
CA SER A 4 -14.28 19.40 -50.05
C SER A 4 -13.22 19.11 -48.97
N GLU A 5 -11.93 19.15 -49.35
CA GLU A 5 -10.83 18.91 -48.41
C GLU A 5 -10.89 19.88 -47.21
N ASP A 6 -11.27 21.14 -47.45
CA ASP A 6 -11.45 22.14 -46.40
C ASP A 6 -12.59 21.79 -45.44
N GLN A 7 -13.71 21.28 -45.96
CA GLN A 7 -14.85 20.84 -45.13
C GLN A 7 -14.46 19.62 -44.27
N LEU A 8 -13.68 18.69 -44.82
CA LEU A 8 -13.20 17.52 -44.09
C LEU A 8 -12.21 17.90 -42.99
N GLN A 9 -11.26 18.80 -43.27
CA GLN A 9 -10.31 19.29 -42.27
C GLN A 9 -11.00 20.05 -41.13
N ALA A 10 -11.96 20.90 -41.45
CA ALA A 10 -12.74 21.63 -40.45
C ALA A 10 -13.54 20.68 -39.53
N HIS A 11 -14.15 19.64 -40.10
CA HIS A 11 -14.88 18.63 -39.34
C HIS A 11 -13.98 17.85 -38.37
N LEU A 12 -12.83 17.36 -38.85
CA LEU A 12 -11.86 16.63 -38.01
C LEU A 12 -11.27 17.52 -36.90
N LYS A 13 -11.02 18.80 -37.20
CA LYS A 13 -10.55 19.79 -36.21
C LYS A 13 -11.61 20.05 -35.13
N ALA A 14 -12.88 20.22 -35.52
CA ALA A 14 -13.97 20.38 -34.56
C ALA A 14 -14.15 19.16 -33.64
N HIS A 15 -14.03 17.94 -34.20
CA HIS A 15 -14.10 16.71 -33.42
C HIS A 15 -12.93 16.58 -32.42
N ARG A 16 -11.69 16.86 -32.84
CA ARG A 16 -10.53 16.91 -31.95
C ARG A 16 -10.68 17.97 -30.86
N ASN A 17 -11.14 19.16 -31.21
CA ASN A 17 -11.38 20.24 -30.27
C ASN A 17 -12.43 19.85 -29.22
N ARG A 18 -13.52 19.20 -29.62
CA ARG A 18 -14.55 18.71 -28.68
C ARG A 18 -14.01 17.64 -27.72
N ALA A 19 -13.19 16.71 -28.22
CA ALA A 19 -12.54 15.70 -27.38
C ALA A 19 -11.54 16.34 -26.39
N ASN A 20 -10.78 17.35 -26.82
CA ASN A 20 -9.85 18.07 -25.96
C ASN A 20 -10.57 18.91 -24.90
N LEU A 21 -11.62 19.65 -25.27
CA LEU A 21 -12.46 20.41 -24.34
C LEU A 21 -13.10 19.52 -23.27
N SER A 22 -13.53 18.30 -23.66
CA SER A 22 -14.07 17.32 -22.71
C SER A 22 -13.00 16.84 -21.72
N LYS A 23 -11.79 16.53 -22.20
CA LYS A 23 -10.65 16.15 -21.36
C LYS A 23 -10.23 17.27 -20.41
N GLU A 24 -10.18 18.51 -20.90
CA GLU A 24 -9.88 19.69 -20.09
C GLU A 24 -10.93 19.88 -19.01
N ARG A 25 -12.22 19.77 -19.34
CA ARG A 25 -13.31 19.86 -18.35
C ARG A 25 -13.18 18.81 -17.27
N LEU A 26 -12.92 17.55 -17.63
CA LEU A 26 -12.73 16.46 -16.68
C LEU A 26 -11.51 16.69 -15.78
N LYS A 27 -10.42 17.21 -16.35
CA LYS A 27 -9.22 17.57 -15.59
C LYS A 27 -9.53 18.68 -14.58
N THR A 28 -10.18 19.75 -15.01
CA THR A 28 -10.55 20.88 -14.15
C THR A 28 -11.52 20.46 -13.03
N GLU A 29 -12.48 19.58 -13.34
CA GLU A 29 -13.41 19.05 -12.33
C GLU A 29 -12.69 18.17 -11.30
N ASN A 30 -11.76 17.33 -11.75
CA ASN A 30 -10.94 16.52 -10.86
C ASN A 30 -10.03 17.39 -10.00
N ASP A 31 -9.38 18.40 -10.59
CA ASP A 31 -8.52 19.35 -9.86
C ASP A 31 -9.33 20.10 -8.81
N ALA A 32 -10.55 20.56 -9.12
CA ALA A 32 -11.44 21.20 -8.16
C ALA A 32 -11.86 20.26 -7.00
N ARG A 33 -12.19 18.99 -7.31
CA ARG A 33 -12.47 17.97 -6.28
C ARG A 33 -11.27 17.72 -5.38
N VAL A 34 -10.06 17.64 -5.95
CA VAL A 34 -8.81 17.46 -5.20
C VAL A 34 -8.54 18.67 -4.32
N GLN A 35 -8.77 19.90 -4.79
CA GLN A 35 -8.62 21.11 -3.97
C GLN A 35 -9.60 21.14 -2.80
N GLN A 36 -10.87 20.79 -3.02
CA GLN A 36 -11.85 20.69 -1.95
C GLN A 36 -11.46 19.60 -0.92
N ALA A 37 -11.02 18.44 -1.40
CA ALA A 37 -10.56 17.36 -0.53
C ALA A 37 -9.30 17.75 0.27
N LYS A 38 -8.35 18.47 -0.36
CA LYS A 38 -7.16 19.01 0.31
C LYS A 38 -7.53 20.03 1.38
N LYS A 39 -8.49 20.92 1.12
CA LYS A 39 -8.98 21.90 2.10
C LYS A 39 -9.58 21.20 3.32
N ASN A 40 -10.49 20.24 3.10
CA ASN A 40 -11.08 19.44 4.17
C ASN A 40 -10.03 18.62 4.95
N CYS A 41 -8.99 18.12 4.27
CA CYS A 41 -7.89 17.39 4.88
C CYS A 41 -6.96 18.31 5.69
N LEU A 42 -6.68 19.53 5.19
CA LEU A 42 -5.87 20.52 5.90
C LEU A 42 -6.56 20.96 7.19
N GLU A 43 -7.87 21.19 7.13
CA GLU A 43 -8.70 21.48 8.32
C GLU A 43 -8.61 20.34 9.34
N ARG A 44 -8.65 19.07 8.91
CA ARG A 44 -8.40 17.89 9.79
C ARG A 44 -6.95 17.74 10.26
N LYS A 45 -5.95 18.18 9.49
CA LYS A 45 -4.52 18.11 9.88
C LYS A 45 -4.16 19.16 10.92
N LEU A 46 -4.80 20.32 10.89
CA LEU A 46 -4.65 21.35 11.92
C LEU A 46 -5.10 20.83 13.31
N GLU A 47 -6.01 19.87 13.36
CA GLU A 47 -6.41 19.18 14.60
C GLU A 47 -5.40 18.09 15.05
N ARG A 48 -4.47 17.67 14.18
CA ARG A 48 -3.60 16.49 14.38
C ARG A 48 -2.11 16.76 14.56
N ASN A 49 -1.63 17.97 14.27
CA ASN A 49 -0.20 18.27 14.30
C ASN A 49 0.24 18.76 15.69
N GLU A 50 0.44 17.83 16.63
CA GLU A 50 1.68 17.89 17.43
C GLU A 50 2.67 16.97 16.70
N ASP A 51 3.88 17.45 16.41
CA ASP A 51 4.92 16.64 15.75
C ASP A 51 5.22 15.41 16.61
N PRO A 52 4.96 14.18 16.12
CA PRO A 52 5.23 12.98 16.88
C PRO A 52 6.71 12.86 17.16
N LYS A 53 7.08 12.78 18.44
CA LYS A 53 8.34 12.14 18.79
C LYS A 53 8.21 10.68 18.34
N GLU A 54 8.86 10.32 17.23
CA GLU A 54 8.90 8.94 16.75
C GLU A 54 9.54 8.05 17.84
N ASN A 55 8.72 7.36 18.61
CA ASN A 55 9.20 6.42 19.61
C ASN A 55 9.41 5.05 18.95
N PHE A 56 10.62 4.52 19.07
CA PHE A 56 10.97 3.27 18.44
C PHE A 56 10.37 2.08 19.20
N ILE A 57 9.47 1.32 18.57
CA ILE A 57 8.79 0.16 19.20
C ILE A 57 9.55 -1.13 18.89
N LEU A 58 9.86 -1.39 17.62
CA LEU A 58 10.38 -2.69 17.19
C LEU A 58 11.36 -2.53 16.02
N SER A 59 12.52 -3.17 16.12
CA SER A 59 13.39 -3.50 14.97
C SER A 59 13.53 -5.01 14.92
N CYS A 60 13.14 -5.65 13.82
CA CYS A 60 13.47 -7.05 13.63
C CYS A 60 13.82 -7.37 12.18
N GLU A 61 14.75 -8.30 12.02
CA GLU A 61 15.08 -8.88 10.73
C GLU A 61 14.59 -10.33 10.71
N VAL A 62 13.83 -10.68 9.68
CA VAL A 62 13.23 -12.01 9.53
C VAL A 62 13.83 -12.66 8.31
N ALA A 63 14.56 -13.76 8.49
CA ALA A 63 15.22 -14.53 7.43
C ALA A 63 14.22 -15.36 6.60
N THR A 64 13.20 -14.70 6.08
CA THR A 64 12.20 -15.25 5.18
C THR A 64 11.63 -14.11 4.33
N TYR A 65 10.68 -14.39 3.44
CA TYR A 65 9.89 -13.38 2.76
C TYR A 65 8.41 -13.77 2.80
N PRO A 66 7.47 -12.81 2.78
CA PRO A 66 6.06 -13.14 2.92
C PRO A 66 5.58 -13.93 1.70
N PRO A 67 4.54 -14.76 1.82
CA PRO A 67 3.84 -15.24 0.64
C PRO A 67 3.11 -14.07 -0.04
N SER A 68 3.02 -14.11 -1.38
CA SER A 68 2.16 -13.19 -2.12
C SER A 68 0.70 -13.39 -1.73
N VAL A 69 -0.06 -12.30 -1.58
CA VAL A 69 -1.52 -12.31 -1.33
C VAL A 69 -2.28 -13.25 -2.29
N ASN A 70 -1.85 -13.36 -3.55
CA ASN A 70 -2.50 -14.23 -4.54
C ASN A 70 -2.46 -15.73 -4.14
N HIS A 71 -1.47 -16.13 -3.36
CA HIS A 71 -1.29 -17.51 -2.87
C HIS A 71 -1.54 -17.62 -1.36
N TYR A 72 -2.14 -16.58 -0.78
CA TYR A 72 -2.31 -16.44 0.66
C TYR A 72 -3.59 -17.12 1.14
N TRP A 73 -4.65 -17.05 0.34
CA TRP A 73 -5.93 -17.74 0.56
C TRP A 73 -6.08 -18.90 -0.41
N VAL A 74 -6.35 -20.10 0.10
CA VAL A 74 -6.61 -21.30 -0.69
C VAL A 74 -8.04 -21.78 -0.48
N LYS A 75 -8.64 -22.32 -1.53
CA LYS A 75 -10.00 -22.87 -1.46
C LYS A 75 -9.97 -24.23 -0.79
N SER A 76 -10.70 -24.37 0.31
CA SER A 76 -10.99 -25.65 0.97
C SER A 76 -12.50 -25.89 0.92
N GLY A 77 -12.94 -26.65 -0.09
CA GLY A 77 -14.35 -26.87 -0.36
C GLY A 77 -15.10 -25.56 -0.65
N LYS A 78 -16.02 -25.18 0.24
CA LYS A 78 -16.82 -23.94 0.15
C LYS A 78 -16.20 -22.73 0.86
N ARG A 79 -15.09 -22.90 1.59
CA ARG A 79 -14.46 -21.84 2.38
C ARG A 79 -13.09 -21.48 1.81
N PHE A 80 -12.66 -20.25 2.05
CA PHE A 80 -11.26 -19.85 1.87
C PHE A 80 -10.54 -19.98 3.19
N VAL A 81 -9.37 -20.63 3.17
CA VAL A 81 -8.52 -20.82 4.34
C VAL A 81 -7.12 -20.30 4.04
N LEU A 82 -6.37 -20.00 5.08
CA LEU A 82 -4.98 -19.57 4.94
C LEU A 82 -4.15 -20.71 4.31
N SER A 83 -3.27 -20.37 3.37
CA SER A 83 -2.32 -21.33 2.81
C SER A 83 -1.29 -21.76 3.86
N ASP A 84 -0.69 -22.94 3.70
CA ASP A 84 0.29 -23.43 4.66
C ASP A 84 1.55 -22.56 4.71
N LYS A 85 1.90 -21.91 3.59
CA LYS A 85 2.97 -20.90 3.54
C LYS A 85 2.63 -19.68 4.39
N ALA A 86 1.39 -19.20 4.33
CA ALA A 86 0.94 -18.08 5.15
C ALA A 86 0.88 -18.44 6.64
N LYS A 87 0.43 -19.66 6.98
CA LYS A 87 0.47 -20.15 8.37
C LYS A 87 1.90 -20.24 8.89
N ALA A 88 2.83 -20.80 8.11
CA ALA A 88 4.24 -20.90 8.48
C ALA A 88 4.85 -19.51 8.70
N PHE A 89 4.55 -18.57 7.81
CA PHE A 89 4.98 -17.18 7.96
C PHE A 89 4.44 -16.54 9.25
N HIS A 90 3.16 -16.75 9.58
CA HIS A 90 2.60 -16.24 10.83
C HIS A 90 3.25 -16.83 12.07
N MET A 91 3.56 -18.13 12.05
CA MET A 91 4.24 -18.78 13.16
C MET A 91 5.63 -18.18 13.39
N ILE A 92 6.38 -17.89 12.31
CA ILE A 92 7.68 -17.23 12.39
C ILE A 92 7.53 -15.83 12.97
N ILE A 93 6.61 -15.02 12.43
CA ILE A 93 6.37 -13.65 12.89
C ILE A 93 5.94 -13.64 14.36
N LYS A 94 5.01 -14.51 14.75
CA LYS A 94 4.53 -14.63 16.14
C LYS A 94 5.60 -15.11 17.11
N ALA A 95 6.58 -15.88 16.66
CA ALA A 95 7.71 -16.29 17.49
C ALA A 95 8.74 -15.17 17.68
N LEU A 96 8.89 -14.28 16.69
CA LEU A 96 9.88 -13.20 16.71
C LEU A 96 9.36 -11.90 17.32
N ILE A 97 8.06 -11.63 17.17
CA ILE A 97 7.44 -10.37 17.56
C ILE A 97 6.52 -10.61 18.75
N PRO A 98 6.75 -9.93 19.88
CA PRO A 98 5.89 -10.06 21.05
C PRO A 98 4.51 -9.42 20.79
N PRO A 99 3.43 -9.98 21.35
CA PRO A 99 2.10 -9.39 21.27
C PRO A 99 2.02 -8.15 22.17
N LEU A 100 2.25 -6.96 21.60
CA LEU A 100 2.20 -5.70 22.34
C LEU A 100 0.77 -5.17 22.53
N GLN A 101 -0.13 -5.44 21.58
CA GLN A 101 -1.50 -4.92 21.53
C GLN A 101 -1.57 -3.40 21.73
N THR A 102 -0.67 -2.66 21.07
CA THR A 102 -0.67 -1.20 21.19
C THR A 102 -1.95 -0.59 20.59
N GLU A 103 -2.48 0.45 21.23
CA GLU A 103 -3.57 1.32 20.74
C GLU A 103 -3.05 2.54 19.97
N ALA A 104 -1.74 2.78 20.01
CA ALA A 104 -1.13 3.95 19.41
C ALA A 104 -1.16 3.93 17.88
N ARG A 105 -0.98 5.11 17.27
CA ARG A 105 -0.78 5.24 15.83
C ARG A 105 0.63 4.79 15.48
N LEU A 106 0.78 4.06 14.38
CA LEU A 106 2.01 3.38 14.03
C LEU A 106 2.52 3.83 12.67
N LYS A 107 3.85 3.92 12.57
CA LYS A 107 4.61 3.98 11.34
C LYS A 107 5.33 2.66 11.14
N LEU A 108 5.11 2.04 9.98
CA LEU A 108 5.76 0.80 9.60
C LEU A 108 6.71 1.05 8.43
N GLU A 109 8.00 0.82 8.65
CA GLU A 109 8.98 0.71 7.58
C GLU A 109 9.31 -0.75 7.29
N VAL A 110 9.16 -1.15 6.03
CA VAL A 110 9.49 -2.50 5.57
C VAL A 110 10.48 -2.43 4.42
N THR A 111 11.59 -3.16 4.56
CA THR A 111 12.50 -3.42 3.45
C THR A 111 12.45 -4.89 3.07
N PHE A 112 12.02 -5.15 1.84
CA PHE A 112 11.96 -6.50 1.28
C PHE A 112 13.22 -6.82 0.48
N HIS A 113 13.97 -7.82 0.92
CA HIS A 113 15.04 -8.45 0.17
C HIS A 113 14.53 -9.77 -0.41
N PHE A 114 14.27 -9.80 -1.70
CA PHE A 114 13.71 -10.98 -2.36
C PHE A 114 14.82 -11.99 -2.72
N PRO A 115 14.50 -13.29 -2.87
CA PRO A 115 15.48 -14.33 -3.21
C PRO A 115 16.02 -14.27 -4.64
N ASN A 116 15.35 -13.54 -5.54
CA ASN A 116 15.75 -13.40 -6.94
C ASN A 116 15.18 -12.10 -7.54
N TYR A 117 15.65 -11.75 -8.73
CA TYR A 117 15.26 -10.54 -9.48
C TYR A 117 13.89 -10.66 -10.19
N GLN A 118 13.03 -11.60 -9.81
CA GLN A 118 11.69 -11.67 -10.39
C GLN A 118 10.90 -10.40 -10.06
N THR A 119 10.24 -9.87 -11.09
CA THR A 119 9.28 -8.78 -10.96
C THR A 119 8.12 -9.24 -10.08
N ARG A 120 7.84 -8.45 -9.05
CA ARG A 120 6.85 -8.74 -8.00
C ARG A 120 6.21 -7.43 -7.58
N ASP A 121 4.90 -7.41 -7.44
CA ASP A 121 4.20 -6.26 -6.86
C ASP A 121 4.51 -6.23 -5.37
N ILE A 122 5.05 -5.12 -4.87
CA ILE A 122 5.59 -5.04 -3.50
C ILE A 122 4.49 -4.93 -2.44
N ASP A 123 3.38 -4.31 -2.82
CA ASP A 123 2.14 -4.18 -2.05
C ASP A 123 1.53 -5.54 -1.73
N ASN A 124 1.63 -6.51 -2.65
CA ASN A 124 1.19 -7.89 -2.41
C ASN A 124 1.93 -8.57 -1.24
N TYR A 125 3.17 -8.18 -0.96
CA TYR A 125 3.95 -8.71 0.16
C TYR A 125 3.76 -7.87 1.42
N LEU A 126 3.62 -6.55 1.24
CA LEU A 126 3.30 -5.62 2.33
C LEU A 126 1.99 -5.99 3.01
N LYS A 127 0.91 -6.25 2.26
CA LYS A 127 -0.39 -6.61 2.83
C LYS A 127 -0.34 -7.91 3.64
N ALA A 128 0.38 -8.92 3.13
CA ALA A 128 0.59 -10.17 3.88
C ALA A 128 1.39 -9.94 5.17
N THR A 129 2.35 -9.02 5.15
CA THR A 129 3.16 -8.65 6.32
C THR A 129 2.31 -7.97 7.38
N ILE A 130 1.50 -6.97 7.00
CA ILE A 130 0.60 -6.24 7.92
C ILE A 130 -0.39 -7.21 8.58
N ASP A 131 -1.04 -8.07 7.80
CA ASP A 131 -1.98 -9.07 8.35
C ASP A 131 -1.29 -10.00 9.37
N SER A 132 -0.03 -10.37 9.12
CA SER A 132 0.76 -11.18 10.05
C SER A 132 1.08 -10.44 11.36
N LEU A 133 1.37 -9.13 11.28
CA LEU A 133 1.65 -8.28 12.45
C LEU A 133 0.41 -8.09 13.32
N VAL A 134 -0.76 -7.88 12.70
CA VAL A 134 -2.03 -7.81 13.43
C VAL A 134 -2.34 -9.15 14.09
N LYS A 135 -2.18 -10.26 13.36
CA LYS A 135 -2.43 -11.62 13.91
C LYS A 135 -1.45 -12.05 14.97
N CYS A 136 -0.22 -11.52 14.98
CA CYS A 136 0.71 -11.76 16.07
C CYS A 136 0.39 -10.91 17.30
N GLY A 137 -0.55 -9.96 17.18
CA GLY A 137 -0.99 -9.10 18.27
C GLY A 137 -0.05 -7.92 18.51
N LEU A 138 0.69 -7.47 17.48
CA LEU A 138 1.51 -6.26 17.61
C LEU A 138 0.64 -5.03 17.88
N CYS A 139 -0.43 -4.87 17.10
CA CYS A 139 -1.46 -3.83 17.22
C CYS A 139 -2.84 -4.48 17.22
N ILE A 140 -3.86 -3.70 17.57
CA ILE A 140 -5.25 -4.16 17.67
C ILE A 140 -5.89 -4.24 16.29
N ASP A 141 -5.62 -3.25 15.43
CA ASP A 141 -6.20 -3.16 14.09
C ASP A 141 -5.17 -2.67 13.05
N ASP A 142 -5.38 -3.00 11.77
CA ASP A 142 -4.54 -2.55 10.67
C ASP A 142 -4.72 -1.05 10.37
N GLU A 143 -5.85 -0.46 10.76
CA GLU A 143 -6.12 0.98 10.63
C GLU A 143 -5.18 1.86 11.46
N GLN A 144 -4.45 1.30 12.43
CA GLN A 144 -3.50 2.03 13.25
C GLN A 144 -2.23 2.42 12.49
N PHE A 145 -1.94 1.76 11.37
CA PHE A 145 -0.80 2.09 10.52
C PHE A 145 -1.10 3.32 9.65
N ASP A 146 -0.84 4.50 10.18
CA ASP A 146 -1.05 5.77 9.48
C ASP A 146 0.05 6.06 8.44
N GLU A 147 1.29 5.59 8.69
CA GLU A 147 2.40 5.74 7.75
C GLU A 147 3.02 4.38 7.39
N LEU A 148 3.09 4.10 6.09
CA LEU A 148 3.69 2.88 5.53
C LEU A 148 4.84 3.24 4.58
N VAL A 149 6.07 2.92 4.95
CA VAL A 149 7.25 3.10 4.12
C VAL A 149 7.72 1.74 3.61
N VAL A 150 7.54 1.47 2.32
CA VAL A 150 7.95 0.21 1.72
C VAL A 150 9.12 0.41 0.76
N LYS A 151 10.17 -0.39 0.94
CA LYS A 151 11.40 -0.33 0.15
C LYS A 151 11.77 -1.72 -0.39
N ARG A 152 12.32 -1.75 -1.61
CA ARG A 152 12.94 -2.95 -2.17
C ARG A 152 14.44 -2.88 -1.93
N GLY A 153 14.97 -3.85 -1.21
CA GLY A 153 16.41 -3.99 -0.96
C GLY A 153 17.11 -4.85 -2.02
N GLU A 154 18.37 -5.19 -1.73
CA GLU A 154 19.17 -6.10 -2.53
C GLU A 154 18.63 -7.54 -2.51
N VAL A 155 19.04 -8.34 -3.50
CA VAL A 155 18.65 -9.75 -3.59
C VAL A 155 19.46 -10.58 -2.59
N VAL A 156 18.76 -11.23 -1.66
CA VAL A 156 19.34 -12.09 -0.63
C VAL A 156 18.81 -13.50 -0.81
N LYS A 157 19.69 -14.48 -1.03
CA LYS A 157 19.29 -15.89 -1.18
C LYS A 157 18.49 -16.35 0.05
N GLY A 158 17.29 -16.89 -0.17
CA GLY A 158 16.35 -17.27 0.91
C GLY A 158 15.35 -16.18 1.31
N GLY A 159 15.62 -14.93 0.96
CA GLY A 159 14.80 -13.78 1.30
C GLY A 159 15.05 -13.25 2.71
N LEU A 160 14.87 -11.95 2.90
CA LEU A 160 15.00 -11.27 4.18
C LEU A 160 13.98 -10.13 4.23
N ILE A 161 13.30 -9.96 5.36
CA ILE A 161 12.45 -8.80 5.62
C ILE A 161 13.07 -8.03 6.78
N LYS A 162 13.26 -6.73 6.60
CA LYS A 162 13.58 -5.83 7.71
C LYS A 162 12.34 -5.05 8.06
N LEU A 163 11.91 -5.16 9.32
CA LEU A 163 10.74 -4.48 9.86
C LEU A 163 11.20 -3.46 10.90
N LYS A 164 10.70 -2.24 10.78
CA LYS A 164 10.81 -1.21 11.81
C LYS A 164 9.43 -0.65 12.09
N VAL A 165 9.04 -0.66 13.36
CA VAL A 165 7.78 -0.11 13.82
C VAL A 165 8.08 1.01 14.79
N MET A 166 7.46 2.16 14.55
CA MET A 166 7.58 3.35 15.37
C MET A 166 6.18 3.81 15.76
N GLU A 167 6.08 4.39 16.95
CA GLU A 167 4.89 5.07 17.44
C GLU A 167 4.85 6.48 16.88
N LEU A 168 3.69 6.87 16.37
CA LEU A 168 3.34 8.25 16.06
C LEU A 168 2.59 8.79 17.28
N GLY A 169 3.35 9.40 18.20
CA GLY A 169 2.83 10.10 19.39
C GLY A 169 2.25 11.48 19.11
#